data_AF-A0A949IAT2-F1
#
_entry.id   AF-A0A949IAT2-F1
#
_cell.length_a   1.000
_cell.length_b   1.000
_cell.length_c   1.000
_cell.angle_alpha   90.00
_cell.angle_beta   90.00
_cell.angle_gamma   90.00
#
_symmetry.space_group_name_H-M   'P 1'
#
loop_
_entity.id
_entity.type
_entity.pdbx_description
1 polymer ?
#
loop_
_entity_poly.entity_id
_entity_poly.type
_entity_poly.pdbx_seq_one_letter_code
_entity_poly.pdbx_strand_id
1 'polypeptide(L)' 'PESDPSKMSFGGGDSAKKAWKDIWGCGQGIGAVSALTGAAQYVDMLAAQYQAAKTRLCAAR' A
#
# COMPACT_ATOMS: atom_id res chain seq x y z
N PRO A 1 47.39 -12.62 0.58
CA PRO A 1 46.57 -11.55 -0.01
C PRO A 1 46.45 -10.37 0.96
N GLU A 2 47.04 -9.23 0.62
CA GLU A 2 46.89 -7.98 1.39
C GLU A 2 45.68 -7.20 0.87
N SER A 3 44.77 -6.85 1.77
CA SER A 3 43.59 -6.05 1.46
C SER A 3 43.94 -4.56 1.53
N ASP A 4 43.96 -3.88 0.39
CA ASP A 4 44.18 -2.43 0.29
C ASP A 4 42.95 -1.65 0.80
N PRO A 5 43.06 -0.91 1.92
CA PRO A 5 41.95 -0.17 2.52
C PRO A 5 41.42 0.97 1.65
N SER A 6 42.21 1.46 0.68
CA SER A 6 41.81 2.54 -0.23
C SER A 6 40.71 2.13 -1.23
N LYS A 7 40.50 0.82 -1.39
CA LYS A 7 39.43 0.24 -2.23
C LYS A 7 38.07 0.21 -1.54
N MET A 8 37.97 0.57 -0.26
CA MET A 8 36.69 0.57 0.46
C MET A 8 35.87 1.83 0.15
N SER A 9 34.74 1.67 -0.54
CA SER A 9 33.75 2.74 -0.72
C SER A 9 32.86 2.87 0.52
N PHE A 10 33.19 3.82 1.39
CA PHE A 10 32.32 4.24 2.52
C PHE A 10 31.26 5.27 2.10
N GLY A 11 31.28 5.71 0.84
CA GLY A 11 30.39 6.70 0.27
C GLY A 11 29.07 6.12 -0.24
N GLY A 12 28.24 5.59 0.66
CA GLY A 12 26.81 5.49 0.40
C GLY A 12 26.17 6.82 0.78
N GLY A 13 25.90 7.69 -0.21
CA GLY A 13 25.21 8.96 0.02
C GLY A 13 23.89 8.79 0.77
N ASP A 14 23.34 9.89 1.29
CA ASP A 14 22.19 9.93 2.22
C ASP A 14 21.00 9.03 1.84
N SER A 15 20.81 8.78 0.55
CA SER A 15 19.80 7.88 -0.03
C SER A 15 19.95 6.40 0.38
N ALA A 16 21.17 5.88 0.56
CA ALA A 16 21.40 4.48 0.96
C ALA A 16 21.14 4.23 2.46
N LYS A 17 21.29 5.26 3.30
CA LYS A 17 21.15 5.14 4.77
C LYS A 17 19.68 5.04 5.25
N LYS A 18 18.71 5.36 4.40
CA LYS A 18 17.28 5.41 4.77
C LYS A 18 16.36 4.78 3.74
N ALA A 19 16.75 3.66 3.13
CA ALA A 19 15.92 2.95 2.13
C ALA A 19 14.50 2.64 2.63
N TRP A 20 14.32 2.45 3.94
CA TRP A 20 13.00 2.25 4.58
C TRP A 20 12.02 3.42 4.39
N LYS A 21 12.51 4.65 4.14
CA LYS A 21 11.66 5.84 3.98
C LYS A 21 10.84 5.81 2.70
N ASP A 22 11.28 5.04 1.71
CA ASP A 22 10.66 4.95 0.38
C ASP A 22 9.79 3.68 0.25
N ILE A 23 9.73 2.83 1.29
CA ILE A 23 8.92 1.60 1.32
C ILE A 23 7.56 1.91 1.94
N TRP A 24 6.50 1.66 1.18
CA TRP A 24 5.12 1.82 1.63
C TRP A 24 4.43 0.46 1.70
N GLY A 25 3.82 0.15 2.84
CA GLY A 25 3.06 -1.09 3.03
C GLY A 25 1.60 -0.92 2.61
N CYS A 26 1.07 -1.86 1.84
CA CYS A 26 -0.36 -1.98 1.54
C CYS A 26 -0.77 -3.45 1.44
N GLY A 27 -2.06 -3.72 1.69
CA GLY A 27 -2.65 -5.06 1.50
C GLY A 27 -3.04 -5.32 0.05
N GLN A 28 -3.34 -6.59 -0.29
CA GLN A 28 -3.74 -7.01 -1.65
C GLN A 28 -4.96 -6.23 -2.20
N GLY A 29 -5.82 -5.70 -1.33
CA GLY A 29 -7.01 -4.94 -1.72
C GLY A 29 -6.76 -3.52 -2.23
N ILE A 30 -5.51 -3.02 -2.23
CA ILE A 30 -5.23 -1.61 -2.59
C ILE A 30 -5.65 -1.26 -4.02
N GLY A 31 -5.61 -2.22 -4.95
CA GLY A 31 -6.00 -2.00 -6.35
C GLY A 31 -7.47 -1.66 -6.55
N ALA A 32 -8.34 -1.91 -5.56
CA ALA A 32 -9.74 -1.53 -5.60
C ALA A 32 -9.97 -0.05 -5.22
N VAL A 33 -8.98 0.62 -4.63
CA VAL A 33 -9.08 2.02 -4.21
C VAL A 33 -8.64 2.94 -5.34
N SER A 34 -9.60 3.59 -5.99
CA SER A 34 -9.36 4.46 -7.15
C SER A 34 -9.59 5.95 -6.87
N ALA A 35 -10.05 6.31 -5.67
CA ALA A 35 -10.36 7.67 -5.30
C ALA A 35 -9.96 7.97 -3.85
N LEU A 36 -9.53 9.20 -3.60
CA LEU A 36 -9.37 9.75 -2.26
C LEU A 36 -10.75 10.23 -1.78
N THR A 37 -11.16 9.78 -0.61
CA THR A 37 -12.42 10.19 0.02
C THR A 37 -12.26 10.20 1.53
N GLY A 38 -13.17 10.86 2.23
CA GLY A 38 -13.24 10.79 3.68
C GLY A 38 -13.63 9.39 4.16
N ALA A 39 -13.15 9.03 5.35
CA ALA A 39 -13.39 7.70 5.92
C ALA A 39 -14.88 7.42 6.11
N ALA A 40 -15.66 8.39 6.60
CA ALA A 40 -17.10 8.25 6.80
C ALA A 40 -17.82 7.94 5.47
N GLN A 41 -17.53 8.74 4.43
CA GLN A 41 -18.12 8.57 3.11
C GLN A 41 -17.76 7.19 2.50
N TYR A 42 -16.54 6.70 2.72
CA TYR A 42 -16.14 5.38 2.22
C TYR A 42 -16.86 4.24 2.94
N VAL A 43 -17.00 4.34 4.26
CA VAL A 43 -17.76 3.36 5.06
C VAL A 43 -19.22 3.32 4.63
N ASP A 44 -19.85 4.49 4.44
CA ASP A 44 -21.24 4.59 3.98
C ASP A 44 -21.42 3.95 2.60
N MET A 45 -20.47 4.20 1.68
CA MET A 45 -20.45 3.59 0.36
C MET A 45 -20.37 2.05 0.46
N LEU A 46 -19.46 1.52 1.27
CA LEU A 46 -19.32 0.07 1.46
C LEU A 46 -20.59 -0.57 2.04
N ALA A 47 -21.21 0.08 3.01
CA ALA A 47 -22.47 -0.39 3.60
C ALA A 47 -23.59 -0.45 2.54
N ALA A 48 -23.73 0.58 1.71
CA ALA A 48 -24.70 0.61 0.63
C ALA A 48 -24.45 -0.48 -0.43
N GLN A 49 -23.19 -0.65 -0.85
CA GLN A 49 -22.81 -1.68 -1.81
C GLN A 49 -23.08 -3.09 -1.29
N TYR A 50 -22.79 -3.35 0.00
CA TYR A 50 -23.09 -4.62 0.65
C TYR A 50 -24.60 -4.93 0.62
N GLN A 51 -25.45 -3.97 1.00
CA GLN A 51 -26.91 -4.19 0.98
C GLN A 51 -27.43 -4.45 -0.43
N ALA A 52 -26.94 -3.70 -1.43
CA ALA A 52 -27.31 -3.91 -2.83
C ALA A 52 -26.91 -5.32 -3.32
N ALA A 53 -25.69 -5.75 -3.01
CA ALA A 53 -25.19 -7.08 -3.36
C ALA A 53 -26.01 -8.19 -2.67
N LYS A 54 -26.29 -8.04 -1.37
CA LYS A 54 -27.12 -8.97 -0.60
C LYS A 54 -28.50 -9.11 -1.23
N THR A 55 -29.17 -7.99 -1.53
CA THR A 55 -30.49 -8.00 -2.17
C THR A 55 -30.43 -8.73 -3.50
N ARG A 56 -29.43 -8.46 -4.36
CA ARG A 56 -29.27 -9.13 -5.66
C ARG A 56 -29.10 -10.64 -5.52
N LEU A 57 -28.26 -11.08 -4.58
CA LEU A 57 -27.97 -12.50 -4.37
C LEU A 57 -29.16 -13.25 -3.76
N CYS A 58 -29.89 -12.62 -2.84
CA CYS A 58 -31.02 -13.25 -2.17
C CYS A 58 -32.32 -13.18 -2.99
N ALA A 59 -32.51 -12.16 -3.83
CA ALA A 59 -33.68 -12.03 -4.71
C ALA A 59 -33.58 -12.89 -5.98
N ALA A 60 -32.38 -13.35 -6.34
CA ALA A 60 -32.17 -14.28 -7.45
C ALA A 60 -32.45 -15.75 -7.07
N ARG A 61 -33.09 -16.00 -5.91
CA ARG A 61 -33.47 -17.32 -5.42
C ARG A 61 -34.99 -17.49 -5.45
#